data_AF-A0AAU4EEN1-F1
#
_entry.id   AF-A0AAU4EEN1-F1
#
_cell.length_a   1.000
_cell.length_b   1.000
_cell.length_c   1.000
_cell.angle_alpha   90.00
_cell.angle_beta   90.00
_cell.angle_gamma   90.00
#
_symmetry.space_group_name_H-M   'P 1'
#
loop_
_entity.id
_entity.type
_entity.pdbx_description
1 polymer ?
#
loop_
_entity_poly.entity_id
_entity_poly.type
_entity_poly.pdbx_seq_one_letter_code
_entity_poly.pdbx_strand_id
1 'polypeptide(L)'
;MTTFQIEQHPDRPGVAGRRPLKFVLSSVQSDSHMWNLVALQLIMEEMGHEVLNLGACVTVERLLAACRDERPDCLVISTINGHGHVDGARVISALRADPELAALPAVIGGKLGVRGDANSELQAELLALGYDAVFHVGAGDSGQAIESFREFVAANVRTLR
;
A
#
# COMPACT_ATOMS: atom_id res chain seq x y z
N MET A 1 43.92 5.78 -14.03
CA MET A 1 42.69 4.97 -14.18
C MET A 1 41.66 5.58 -13.24
N THR A 2 40.52 5.98 -13.81
CA THR A 2 39.70 7.15 -13.43
C THR A 2 38.96 7.04 -12.09
N THR A 3 39.12 8.07 -11.24
CA THR A 3 38.28 8.34 -10.07
C THR A 3 36.90 8.79 -10.54
N PHE A 4 35.86 8.01 -10.26
CA PHE A 4 34.47 8.43 -10.46
C PHE A 4 34.10 9.41 -9.33
N GLN A 5 34.07 10.71 -9.63
CA GLN A 5 33.42 11.68 -8.75
C GLN A 5 31.91 11.60 -9.01
N ILE A 6 31.15 11.19 -8.00
CA ILE A 6 29.69 11.35 -8.02
C ILE A 6 29.42 12.83 -7.75
N GLU A 7 29.10 13.58 -8.81
CA GLU A 7 28.60 14.94 -8.69
C GLU A 7 27.28 14.90 -7.92
N GLN A 8 27.25 15.59 -6.77
CA GLN A 8 26.04 15.82 -6.02
C GLN A 8 25.13 16.71 -6.86
N HIS A 9 24.04 16.13 -7.35
CA HIS A 9 23.00 16.86 -8.07
C HIS A 9 22.38 17.88 -7.10
N PRO A 10 22.24 19.16 -7.48
CA PRO A 10 21.69 20.18 -6.60
C PRO A 10 20.29 19.80 -6.12
N ASP A 11 20.09 20.04 -4.81
CA ASP A 11 18.83 19.95 -4.06
C ASP A 11 17.66 20.43 -4.94
N ARG A 12 16.73 19.52 -5.24
CA ARG A 12 15.49 19.91 -5.92
C ARG A 12 14.73 20.83 -4.97
N PRO A 13 14.15 21.95 -5.44
CA PRO A 13 13.43 22.87 -4.59
C PRO A 13 12.33 22.12 -3.85
N GLY A 14 12.45 22.06 -2.52
CA GLY A 14 11.48 21.43 -1.65
C GLY A 14 10.08 21.97 -1.93
N VAL A 15 9.13 21.08 -2.16
CA VAL A 15 7.71 21.42 -2.21
C VAL A 15 7.34 21.99 -0.85
N ALA A 16 7.28 23.32 -0.76
CA ALA A 16 6.91 24.02 0.45
C ALA A 16 5.48 23.61 0.88
N GLY A 17 5.36 23.05 2.09
CA GLY A 17 4.15 23.22 2.91
C GLY A 17 3.24 22.01 3.21
N ARG A 18 3.65 20.75 3.01
CA ARG A 18 2.83 19.59 3.45
C ARG A 18 3.61 18.65 4.35
N ARG A 19 3.09 18.40 5.56
CA ARG A 19 3.60 17.37 6.48
C ARG A 19 3.57 16.00 5.77
N PRO A 20 4.59 15.16 5.93
CA PRO A 20 4.58 13.77 5.47
C PRO A 20 3.33 13.03 5.96
N LEU A 21 2.74 12.20 5.10
CA LEU A 21 1.77 11.19 5.52
C LEU A 21 2.51 10.00 6.10
N LYS A 22 1.86 9.27 7.01
CA LYS A 22 2.36 8.04 7.60
C LYS A 22 1.58 6.84 7.08
N PHE A 23 2.27 5.87 6.50
CA PHE A 23 1.70 4.64 5.99
C PHE A 23 2.10 3.45 6.85
N VAL A 24 1.18 2.52 7.06
CA VAL A 24 1.52 1.14 7.41
C VAL A 24 1.45 0.32 6.13
N LEU A 25 2.53 -0.39 5.80
CA LEU A 25 2.64 -1.24 4.61
C LEU A 25 2.84 -2.69 5.04
N SER A 26 2.08 -3.61 4.44
CA SER A 26 2.23 -5.04 4.69
C SER A 26 1.73 -5.90 3.53
N SER A 27 2.10 -7.17 3.51
CA SER A 27 1.38 -8.18 2.72
C SER A 27 0.31 -8.88 3.56
N VAL A 28 -0.41 -9.82 2.95
CA VAL A 28 -1.30 -10.73 3.67
C VAL A 28 -0.54 -11.91 4.27
N GLN A 29 -1.13 -12.56 5.28
CA GLN A 29 -0.50 -13.66 6.01
C GLN A 29 0.01 -14.81 5.12
N SER A 30 -0.68 -15.10 4.02
CA SER A 30 -0.31 -16.18 3.09
C SER A 30 0.77 -15.79 2.07
N ASP A 31 1.22 -14.53 2.06
CA ASP A 31 2.08 -13.99 1.01
C ASP A 31 3.48 -13.67 1.51
N SER A 32 4.45 -14.48 1.07
CA SER A 32 5.87 -14.35 1.40
C SER A 32 6.66 -13.44 0.44
N HIS A 33 6.01 -12.82 -0.54
CA HIS A 33 6.70 -11.90 -1.45
C HIS A 33 7.03 -10.60 -0.72
N MET A 34 8.28 -10.15 -0.91
CA MET A 34 8.84 -9.02 -0.16
C MET A 34 9.22 -7.85 -1.07
N TRP A 35 9.57 -8.12 -2.33
CA TRP A 35 10.13 -7.10 -3.22
C TRP A 35 9.12 -6.02 -3.59
N ASN A 36 7.85 -6.39 -3.76
CA ASN A 36 6.75 -5.45 -3.91
C ASN A 36 6.65 -4.48 -2.73
N LEU A 37 6.87 -4.96 -1.50
CA LEU A 37 6.83 -4.12 -0.30
C LEU A 37 8.02 -3.16 -0.26
N VAL A 38 9.23 -3.65 -0.56
CA VAL A 38 10.42 -2.79 -0.62
C VAL A 38 10.26 -1.72 -1.71
N ALA A 39 9.78 -2.09 -2.89
CA ALA A 39 9.54 -1.14 -3.97
C ALA A 39 8.53 -0.06 -3.58
N LEU A 40 7.38 -0.45 -3.00
CA LEU A 40 6.36 0.50 -2.55
C LEU A 40 6.85 1.41 -1.43
N GLN A 41 7.63 0.89 -0.49
CA GLN A 41 8.26 1.69 0.55
C GLN A 41 9.16 2.77 -0.06
N LEU A 42 10.08 2.40 -0.95
CA LEU A 42 10.98 3.35 -1.61
C LEU A 42 10.20 4.41 -2.41
N ILE A 43 9.13 4.01 -3.11
CA ILE A 43 8.28 4.94 -3.86
C ILE A 43 7.60 5.96 -2.94
N MET A 44 7.01 5.52 -1.83
CA MET A 44 6.33 6.41 -0.88
C MET A 44 7.32 7.31 -0.14
N GLU A 45 8.49 6.80 0.23
CA GLU A 45 9.57 7.58 0.84
C GLU A 45 10.13 8.63 -0.14
N GLU A 46 10.29 8.29 -1.43
CA GLU A 46 10.67 9.25 -2.49
C GLU A 46 9.62 10.35 -2.66
N MET A 47 8.34 10.05 -2.41
CA MET A 47 7.25 11.04 -2.37
C MET A 47 7.27 11.92 -1.10
N GLY A 48 8.19 11.68 -0.17
CA GLY A 48 8.33 12.43 1.08
C GLY A 48 7.36 11.98 2.17
N HIS A 49 7.02 10.69 2.21
CA HIS A 49 6.13 10.10 3.22
C HIS A 49 6.87 9.15 4.16
N GLU A 50 6.31 8.94 5.35
CA GLU A 50 6.81 7.99 6.34
C GLU A 50 6.15 6.62 6.10
N VAL A 51 6.92 5.54 6.14
CA VAL A 51 6.40 4.18 5.92
C VAL A 51 6.88 3.27 7.03
N LEU A 52 5.95 2.69 7.78
CA LEU A 52 6.20 1.50 8.58
C LEU A 52 5.90 0.27 7.73
N ASN A 53 6.95 -0.38 7.23
CA ASN A 53 6.84 -1.63 6.51
C ASN A 53 6.91 -2.81 7.50
N LEU A 54 5.78 -3.48 7.73
CA LEU A 54 5.68 -4.65 8.60
C LEU A 54 6.23 -5.93 7.95
N GLY A 55 6.50 -5.88 6.65
CA GLY A 55 7.00 -7.01 5.88
C GLY A 55 5.90 -7.97 5.43
N ALA A 56 6.35 -9.18 5.11
CA ALA A 56 5.54 -10.23 4.52
C ALA A 56 4.96 -11.19 5.57
N CYS A 57 3.95 -11.98 5.20
CA CYS A 57 3.32 -13.00 6.06
C CYS A 57 2.80 -12.47 7.41
N VAL A 58 2.33 -11.23 7.46
CA VAL A 58 1.86 -10.60 8.70
C VAL A 58 0.45 -11.06 9.03
N THR A 59 0.19 -11.43 10.28
CA THR A 59 -1.15 -11.82 10.74
C THR A 59 -2.06 -10.60 10.87
N VAL A 60 -3.37 -10.80 10.77
CA VAL A 60 -4.36 -9.72 10.92
C VAL A 60 -4.22 -9.06 12.30
N GLU A 61 -4.01 -9.84 13.36
CA GLU A 61 -3.87 -9.33 14.72
C GLU A 61 -2.64 -8.42 14.86
N ARG A 62 -1.50 -8.83 14.28
CA ARG A 62 -0.28 -8.02 14.31
C ARG A 62 -0.44 -6.74 13.51
N LEU A 63 -1.12 -6.82 12.36
CA LEU A 63 -1.41 -5.67 11.50
C LEU A 63 -2.29 -4.64 12.22
N LEU A 64 -3.40 -5.07 12.83
CA LEU A 64 -4.32 -4.18 13.56
C LEU A 64 -3.64 -3.56 14.79
N ALA A 65 -2.81 -4.33 15.52
CA ALA A 65 -2.03 -3.80 16.63
C ALA A 65 -1.09 -2.67 16.17
N ALA A 66 -0.34 -2.89 15.09
CA ALA A 66 0.53 -1.86 14.53
C ALA A 66 -0.27 -0.62 14.07
N CYS A 67 -1.45 -0.80 13.45
CA CYS A 67 -2.27 0.35 13.05
C CYS A 67 -2.76 1.17 14.26
N ARG A 68 -3.10 0.53 15.38
CA ARG A 68 -3.48 1.22 16.62
C ARG A 68 -2.31 1.99 17.24
N ASP A 69 -1.16 1.34 17.33
CA ASP A 69 0.04 1.92 17.94
C ASP A 69 0.56 3.12 17.12
N GLU A 70 0.57 2.97 15.80
CA GLU A 70 1.23 3.90 14.90
C GLU A 70 0.33 5.01 14.39
N ARG A 71 -1.00 4.79 14.42
CA ARG A 71 -2.04 5.68 13.90
C ARG A 71 -1.67 6.23 12.51
N PRO A 72 -1.50 5.35 11.51
CA PRO A 72 -1.18 5.79 10.16
C PRO A 72 -2.32 6.60 9.56
N ASP A 73 -1.99 7.41 8.56
CA ASP A 73 -2.95 8.10 7.70
C ASP A 73 -3.59 7.13 6.68
N CYS A 74 -2.90 6.03 6.35
CA CYS A 74 -3.40 5.01 5.45
C CYS A 74 -2.71 3.65 5.65
N LEU A 75 -3.50 2.57 5.57
CA LEU A 75 -3.03 1.20 5.49
C LEU A 75 -2.90 0.77 4.01
N VAL A 76 -1.73 0.24 3.63
CA VAL A 76 -1.45 -0.29 2.30
C VAL A 76 -1.19 -1.79 2.39
N ILE A 77 -2.03 -2.58 1.72
CA ILE A 77 -1.82 -4.03 1.54
C ILE A 77 -1.28 -4.31 0.15
N SER A 78 -0.14 -4.98 0.05
CA SER A 78 0.40 -5.42 -1.24
C SER A 78 0.60 -6.93 -1.26
N THR A 79 -0.06 -7.58 -2.22
CA THR A 79 -0.03 -9.04 -2.34
C THR A 79 -0.02 -9.49 -3.79
N ILE A 80 0.85 -10.44 -4.11
CA ILE A 80 1.03 -10.97 -5.47
C ILE A 80 0.95 -12.50 -5.54
N ASN A 81 0.68 -13.18 -4.42
CA ASN A 81 0.50 -14.64 -4.40
C ASN A 81 -0.81 -15.13 -5.06
N GLY A 82 -1.74 -14.22 -5.40
CA GLY A 82 -3.02 -14.56 -6.01
C GLY A 82 -4.16 -14.84 -5.02
N HIS A 83 -3.94 -14.66 -3.72
CA HIS A 83 -4.96 -14.77 -2.66
C HIS A 83 -5.45 -13.40 -2.16
N GLY A 84 -5.16 -12.32 -2.89
CA GLY A 84 -5.44 -10.97 -2.43
C GLY A 84 -6.92 -10.70 -2.13
N HIS A 85 -7.85 -11.35 -2.83
CA HIS A 85 -9.28 -11.27 -2.50
C HIS A 85 -9.61 -11.95 -1.17
N VAL A 86 -9.26 -13.23 -1.01
CA VAL A 86 -9.65 -14.01 0.17
C VAL A 86 -9.02 -13.45 1.44
N ASP A 87 -7.71 -13.18 1.42
CA ASP A 87 -7.02 -12.68 2.60
C ASP A 87 -7.20 -11.16 2.78
N GLY A 88 -7.33 -10.40 1.68
CA GLY A 88 -7.69 -8.98 1.76
C GLY A 88 -9.07 -8.79 2.39
N ALA A 89 -10.06 -9.63 2.05
CA ALA A 89 -11.38 -9.60 2.66
C ALA A 89 -11.32 -9.82 4.18
N ARG A 90 -10.44 -10.72 4.65
CA ARG A 90 -10.23 -10.95 6.10
C ARG A 90 -9.63 -9.72 6.78
N VAL A 91 -8.62 -9.10 6.17
CA VAL A 91 -7.97 -7.89 6.68
C VAL A 91 -8.97 -6.76 6.81
N ILE A 92 -9.70 -6.43 5.74
CA ILE A 92 -10.59 -5.27 5.75
C ILE A 92 -11.82 -5.49 6.64
N SER A 93 -12.37 -6.71 6.67
CA SER A 93 -13.48 -7.02 7.57
C SER A 93 -13.08 -6.84 9.04
N ALA A 94 -11.88 -7.29 9.41
CA ALA A 94 -11.36 -7.12 10.77
C ALA A 94 -11.05 -5.65 11.09
N LEU A 95 -10.49 -4.90 10.13
CA LEU A 95 -10.22 -3.47 10.27
C LEU A 95 -11.52 -2.67 10.51
N ARG A 96 -12.56 -2.95 9.71
CA ARG A 96 -13.86 -2.25 9.80
C ARG A 96 -14.67 -2.67 11.03
N ALA A 97 -14.41 -3.86 11.59
CA ALA A 97 -15.02 -4.31 12.84
C ALA A 97 -14.35 -3.70 14.11
N ASP A 98 -13.13 -3.16 14.00
CA ASP A 98 -12.41 -2.52 15.09
C ASP A 98 -12.82 -1.03 15.19
N PRO A 99 -13.49 -0.58 16.27
CA PRO A 99 -14.00 0.79 16.37
C PRO A 99 -12.91 1.87 16.29
N GLU A 100 -11.68 1.57 16.70
CA GLU A 100 -10.56 2.52 16.64
C GLU A 100 -10.00 2.66 15.22
N LEU A 101 -10.20 1.66 14.38
CA LEU A 101 -9.63 1.57 13.03
C LEU A 101 -10.69 1.61 11.93
N ALA A 102 -11.98 1.57 12.26
CA ALA A 102 -13.06 1.47 11.28
C ALA A 102 -13.04 2.62 10.25
N ALA A 103 -12.57 3.80 10.64
CA ALA A 103 -12.41 4.96 9.76
C ALA A 103 -11.03 5.07 9.10
N LEU A 104 -10.06 4.19 9.42
CA LEU A 104 -8.72 4.24 8.85
C LEU A 104 -8.78 3.95 7.34
N PRO A 105 -8.28 4.86 6.48
CA PRO A 105 -8.21 4.59 5.06
C PRO A 105 -7.36 3.36 4.77
N ALA A 106 -7.83 2.48 3.90
CA ALA A 106 -7.16 1.25 3.55
C ALA A 106 -7.21 1.02 2.04
N VAL A 107 -6.07 0.65 1.47
CA VAL A 107 -5.96 0.27 0.06
C VAL A 107 -5.28 -1.08 -0.09
N ILE A 108 -5.60 -1.77 -1.17
CA ILE A 108 -4.99 -3.06 -1.51
C ILE A 108 -4.54 -3.08 -2.97
N GLY A 109 -3.36 -3.65 -3.24
CA GLY A 109 -2.84 -3.76 -4.59
C GLY A 109 -2.11 -5.07 -4.87
N GLY A 110 -2.01 -5.40 -6.16
CA GLY A 110 -1.29 -6.56 -6.68
C GLY A 110 -2.19 -7.60 -7.34
N LYS A 111 -1.89 -8.88 -7.16
CA LYS A 111 -2.59 -10.00 -7.78
C LYS A 111 -3.72 -10.50 -6.87
N LEU A 112 -4.94 -10.05 -7.15
CA LEU A 112 -6.12 -10.29 -6.33
C LEU A 112 -6.70 -11.71 -6.47
N GLY A 113 -6.42 -12.39 -7.57
CA GLY A 113 -6.88 -13.74 -7.86
C GLY A 113 -5.91 -14.51 -8.77
N VAL A 114 -6.06 -15.83 -8.82
CA VAL A 114 -5.21 -16.69 -9.67
C VAL A 114 -5.59 -16.68 -11.15
N ARG A 115 -6.77 -16.13 -11.50
CA ARG A 115 -7.35 -16.19 -12.85
C ARG A 115 -7.04 -14.99 -13.77
N GLY A 116 -6.07 -14.13 -13.41
CA GLY A 116 -5.67 -12.99 -14.25
C GLY A 116 -6.79 -11.94 -14.39
N ASP A 117 -6.99 -11.37 -15.58
CA ASP A 117 -7.86 -10.20 -15.82
C ASP A 117 -9.37 -10.42 -15.57
N ALA A 118 -9.80 -11.65 -15.24
CA ALA A 118 -11.18 -11.96 -14.85
C ALA A 118 -11.52 -11.56 -13.39
N ASN A 119 -10.80 -10.59 -12.81
CA ASN A 119 -10.86 -10.23 -11.38
C ASN A 119 -11.65 -8.94 -11.10
N SER A 120 -12.36 -8.36 -12.07
CA SER A 120 -13.14 -7.12 -11.87
C SER A 120 -14.21 -7.27 -10.77
N GLU A 121 -14.83 -8.45 -10.68
CA GLU A 121 -15.78 -8.80 -9.60
C GLU A 121 -15.08 -8.81 -8.24
N LEU A 122 -13.87 -9.39 -8.15
CA LEU A 122 -13.10 -9.43 -6.91
C LEU A 122 -12.73 -8.02 -6.42
N GLN A 123 -12.42 -7.11 -7.35
CA GLN A 123 -12.15 -5.71 -7.03
C GLN A 123 -13.40 -5.01 -6.46
N ALA A 124 -14.55 -5.18 -7.11
CA ALA A 124 -15.81 -4.60 -6.66
C ALA A 124 -16.19 -5.11 -5.26
N GLU A 125 -15.98 -6.40 -5.00
CA GLU A 125 -16.23 -7.00 -3.69
C GLU A 125 -15.32 -6.42 -2.59
N LEU A 126 -14.02 -6.25 -2.87
CA LEU A 126 -13.09 -5.67 -1.90
C LEU A 126 -13.43 -4.21 -1.56
N LEU A 127 -13.85 -3.42 -2.55
CA LEU A 127 -14.36 -2.07 -2.33
C LEU A 127 -15.64 -2.08 -1.48
N ALA A 128 -16.58 -2.98 -1.79
CA ALA A 128 -17.83 -3.12 -1.04
C ALA A 128 -17.60 -3.56 0.42
N LEU A 129 -16.54 -4.34 0.68
CA LEU A 129 -16.12 -4.73 2.03
C LEU A 129 -15.43 -3.59 2.80
N GLY A 130 -15.08 -2.50 2.13
CA GLY A 130 -14.64 -1.27 2.78
C GLY A 130 -13.22 -0.82 2.47
N TYR A 131 -12.54 -1.39 1.48
CA TYR A 131 -11.32 -0.78 0.95
C TYR A 131 -11.67 0.52 0.22
N ASP A 132 -10.84 1.54 0.39
CA ASP A 132 -11.02 2.86 -0.24
C ASP A 132 -10.52 2.86 -1.69
N ALA A 133 -9.53 2.02 -2.00
CA ALA A 133 -9.06 1.79 -3.37
C ALA A 133 -8.45 0.39 -3.52
N VAL A 134 -8.55 -0.13 -4.74
CA VAL A 134 -8.03 -1.44 -5.12
C VAL A 134 -7.25 -1.29 -6.43
N PHE A 135 -5.98 -1.70 -6.42
CA PHE A 135 -5.07 -1.56 -7.56
C PHE A 135 -4.70 -2.94 -8.11
N HIS A 136 -5.38 -3.38 -9.17
CA HIS A 136 -5.05 -4.66 -9.79
C HIS A 136 -3.74 -4.55 -10.59
N VAL A 137 -2.82 -5.49 -10.38
CA VAL A 137 -1.62 -5.65 -11.19
C VAL A 137 -1.81 -6.87 -12.11
N GLY A 138 -2.05 -6.61 -13.39
CA GLY A 138 -2.01 -7.61 -14.44
C GLY A 138 -0.59 -8.10 -14.72
N ALA A 139 -0.45 -9.21 -15.45
CA ALA A 139 0.86 -9.74 -15.81
C ALA A 139 1.62 -8.74 -16.71
N GLY A 140 2.70 -8.16 -16.20
CA GLY A 140 3.53 -7.19 -16.93
C GLY A 140 3.13 -5.72 -16.77
N ASP A 141 2.12 -5.40 -15.96
CA ASP A 141 1.57 -4.04 -15.83
C ASP A 141 1.71 -3.45 -14.41
N SER A 142 2.86 -3.68 -13.77
CA SER A 142 3.14 -3.06 -12.47
C SER A 142 3.32 -1.55 -12.56
N GLY A 143 3.72 -1.03 -13.74
CA GLY A 143 3.93 0.39 -13.96
C GLY A 143 2.65 1.21 -13.85
N GLN A 144 1.56 0.78 -14.51
CA GLN A 144 0.28 1.49 -14.44
C GLN A 144 -0.28 1.48 -13.01
N ALA A 145 -0.22 0.34 -12.31
CA ALA A 145 -0.73 0.24 -10.94
C ALA A 145 0.01 1.17 -9.97
N ILE A 146 1.34 1.32 -10.14
CA ILE A 146 2.13 2.27 -9.35
C ILE A 146 1.71 3.71 -9.66
N GLU A 147 1.47 4.04 -10.93
CA GLU A 147 1.04 5.39 -11.29
C GLU A 147 -0.34 5.71 -10.72
N SER A 148 -1.31 4.80 -10.85
CA SER A 148 -2.63 4.95 -10.23
C SER A 148 -2.54 5.08 -8.70
N PHE A 149 -1.61 4.39 -8.06
CA PHE A 149 -1.36 4.57 -6.63
C PHE A 149 -0.79 5.96 -6.31
N ARG A 150 0.17 6.46 -7.11
CA ARG A 150 0.72 7.82 -6.95
C ARG A 150 -0.38 8.88 -7.10
N GLU A 151 -1.24 8.74 -8.10
CA GLU A 151 -2.39 9.61 -8.32
C GLU A 151 -3.37 9.56 -7.14
N PHE A 152 -3.68 8.36 -6.64
CA PHE A 152 -4.53 8.17 -5.46
C PHE A 152 -3.97 8.90 -4.25
N VAL A 153 -2.68 8.70 -3.93
CA VAL A 153 -2.05 9.40 -2.81
C VAL A 153 -2.13 10.90 -3.04
N ALA A 154 -1.70 11.40 -4.21
CA ALA A 154 -1.69 12.83 -4.52
C ALA A 154 -3.08 13.49 -4.39
N ALA A 155 -4.13 12.83 -4.86
CA ALA A 155 -5.52 13.28 -4.78
C ALA A 155 -6.07 13.25 -3.34
N ASN A 156 -5.68 12.24 -2.55
CA ASN A 156 -6.26 11.98 -1.23
C ASN A 156 -5.44 12.52 -0.06
N VAL A 157 -4.26 13.12 -0.27
CA VAL A 157 -3.48 13.73 0.85
C VAL A 157 -4.25 14.77 1.67
N ARG A 158 -5.34 15.34 1.15
CA ARG A 158 -6.21 16.25 1.92
C ARG A 158 -7.22 15.51 2.82
N THR A 159 -7.63 14.30 2.42
CA THR A 159 -8.68 13.50 3.05
C THR A 159 -8.12 12.43 3.99
N LEU A 160 -6.90 11.96 3.72
CA LEU A 160 -6.11 11.07 4.59
C LEU A 160 -5.50 11.84 5.79
N ARG A 161 -6.20 12.84 6.34
CA ARG A 161 -5.71 13.70 7.43
C ARG A 161 -6.67 13.66 8.62
#